data_AF-X1A0V6-F1
#
_entry.id   AF-X1A0V6-F1
#
_cell.length_a   1.000
_cell.length_b   1.000
_cell.length_c   1.000
_cell.angle_alpha   90.00
_cell.angle_beta   90.00
_cell.angle_gamma   90.00
#
_symmetry.space_group_name_H-M   'P 1'
#
loop_
_entity.id
_entity.type
_entity.pdbx_description
1 polymer ?
#
loop_
_entity_poly.entity_id
_entity_poly.type
_entity_poly.pdbx_seq_one_letter_code
_entity_poly.pdbx_strand_id
1 'polypeptide(L)'
;MRDFGLGQLTGIEFPGEVKGRLPNAEKINDIEFATLAFGQGLTVNLLQLAFAYQVIAHGGVLNKPMIIREIRDHSKTILRTQPLRI
;
A
#
# COMPACT_ATOMS: atom_id res chain seq x y z
N MET A 1 0.89 -8.37 -8.00
CA MET A 1 0.49 -6.94 -7.87
C MET A 1 -0.25 -6.66 -6.58
N ARG A 2 -1.32 -7.41 -6.25
CA ARG A 2 -2.04 -7.27 -4.98
C ARG A 2 -1.14 -7.50 -3.76
N ASP A 3 -0.20 -8.43 -3.86
CA ASP A 3 0.79 -8.69 -2.80
C ASP A 3 1.77 -7.52 -2.55
N PHE A 4 1.81 -6.53 -3.45
CA PHE A 4 2.56 -5.28 -3.25
C PHE A 4 1.64 -4.13 -2.79
N GLY A 5 0.39 -4.42 -2.42
CA GLY A 5 -0.60 -3.43 -1.95
C GLY A 5 -1.28 -2.60 -3.05
N LEU A 6 -1.00 -2.87 -4.34
CA LEU A 6 -1.60 -2.09 -5.44
C LEU A 6 -3.10 -2.39 -5.59
N GLY A 7 -3.91 -1.34 -5.75
CA GLY A 7 -5.37 -1.48 -5.89
C GLY A 7 -6.12 -1.75 -4.59
N GLN A 8 -5.43 -1.69 -3.44
CA GLN A 8 -5.97 -1.93 -2.10
C GLN A 8 -5.69 -0.75 -1.18
N LEU A 9 -6.53 -0.53 -0.15
CA LEU A 9 -6.16 0.41 0.90
C LEU A 9 -4.90 -0.10 1.59
N THR A 10 -3.93 0.78 1.82
CA THR A 10 -2.71 0.47 2.57
C THR A 10 -3.01 0.33 4.07
N GLY A 11 -4.14 0.89 4.50
CA GLY A 11 -4.59 0.86 5.89
C GLY A 11 -3.87 1.90 6.74
N ILE A 12 -3.25 2.93 6.16
CA ILE A 12 -2.53 4.00 6.88
C ILE A 12 -3.40 4.79 7.88
N GLU A 13 -4.70 4.50 7.95
CA GLU A 13 -5.67 5.10 8.89
C GLU A 13 -5.78 6.62 8.72
N PHE A 14 -5.51 7.11 7.51
CA PHE A 14 -5.66 8.52 7.15
C PHE A 14 -7.01 8.79 6.46
N PRO A 15 -7.76 9.82 6.86
CA PRO A 15 -9.01 10.19 6.22
C PRO A 15 -8.82 10.47 4.72
N GLY A 16 -9.72 9.93 3.89
CA GLY A 16 -9.67 10.15 2.44
C GLY A 16 -8.69 9.27 1.68
N GLU A 17 -8.14 8.22 2.30
CA GLU A 17 -7.39 7.21 1.56
C GLU A 17 -8.26 6.57 0.46
N VAL A 18 -7.73 6.52 -0.76
CA VAL A 18 -8.36 5.87 -1.91
C VAL A 18 -7.50 4.70 -2.40
N LYS A 19 -8.15 3.58 -2.73
CA LYS A 19 -7.46 2.34 -3.14
C LYS A 19 -6.93 2.34 -4.57
N GLY A 20 -7.19 3.38 -5.36
CA GLY A 20 -6.93 3.37 -6.80
C GLY A 20 -7.82 2.34 -7.53
N ARG A 21 -7.34 1.84 -8.68
CA ARG A 21 -8.04 0.83 -9.50
C ARG A 21 -7.04 -0.17 -10.07
N LEU A 22 -7.23 -1.44 -9.73
CA LEU A 22 -6.57 -2.57 -10.37
C LEU A 22 -7.66 -3.45 -11.02
N PRO A 23 -7.62 -3.69 -12.34
CA PRO A 23 -8.62 -4.53 -13.01
C PRO A 23 -8.59 -5.97 -12.49
N ASN A 24 -9.72 -6.68 -12.65
CA ASN A 24 -9.80 -8.10 -12.29
C ASN A 24 -9.06 -8.93 -13.34
N ALA A 25 -8.09 -9.74 -12.91
CA ALA A 25 -7.29 -10.60 -13.77
C ALA A 25 -8.13 -11.57 -14.62
N GLU A 26 -9.31 -11.99 -14.14
CA GLU A 26 -10.21 -12.89 -14.88
C GLU A 26 -11.01 -12.18 -15.98
N LYS A 27 -10.98 -10.84 -16.03
CA LYS A 27 -11.83 -10.02 -16.91
C LYS A 27 -11.05 -9.22 -17.94
N ILE A 28 -9.73 -9.35 -17.97
CA ILE A 28 -8.84 -8.60 -18.88
C ILE A 28 -8.42 -9.49 -20.04
N ASN A 29 -8.17 -8.89 -21.20
CA ASN A 29 -7.60 -9.57 -22.35
C ASN A 29 -6.05 -9.57 -22.32
N ASP A 30 -5.43 -10.25 -23.30
CA ASP A 30 -3.96 -10.39 -23.38
C ASP A 30 -3.22 -9.05 -23.52
N ILE A 31 -3.83 -8.06 -24.21
CA ILE A 31 -3.23 -6.73 -24.40
C ILE A 31 -3.28 -5.95 -23.08
N GLU A 32 -4.40 -5.99 -22.37
CA GLU A 32 -4.53 -5.41 -21.03
C GLU A 32 -3.57 -6.07 -20.04
N PHE A 33 -3.43 -7.40 -20.10
CA PHE A 33 -2.47 -8.12 -19.28
C PHE A 33 -1.03 -7.68 -19.55
N ALA A 34 -0.64 -7.56 -20.82
CA ALA A 34 0.69 -7.10 -21.21
C ALA A 34 0.95 -5.65 -20.75
N THR A 35 -0.03 -4.75 -20.93
CA THR A 35 0.10 -3.33 -20.57
C THR A 35 0.19 -3.08 -19.06
N LEU A 36 -0.50 -3.90 -18.25
CA LEU A 36 -0.37 -3.88 -16.80
C LEU A 36 1.07 -4.13 -16.33
N ALA A 37 1.83 -4.99 -17.03
CA ALA A 37 3.19 -5.35 -16.64
C ALA A 37 4.15 -4.15 -16.61
N PHE A 38 3.88 -3.12 -17.42
CA PHE A 38 4.68 -1.89 -17.48
C PHE A 38 3.90 -0.64 -17.01
N GLY A 39 2.83 -0.84 -16.24
CA GLY A 39 2.20 0.24 -15.49
C GLY A 39 1.03 0.94 -16.18
N GLN A 40 0.55 0.43 -17.32
CA GLN A 40 -0.62 0.96 -18.01
C GLN A 40 -1.89 0.16 -17.65
N GLY A 41 -3.05 0.82 -17.64
CA GLY A 41 -4.34 0.15 -17.37
C GLY A 41 -4.71 0.00 -15.88
N LEU A 42 -3.87 0.51 -14.96
CA LEU A 42 -4.16 0.64 -13.54
C LEU A 42 -4.03 2.09 -13.07
N THR A 43 -4.55 2.38 -11.88
CA THR A 43 -4.37 3.67 -11.20
C THR A 43 -4.00 3.41 -9.76
N VAL A 44 -2.98 4.08 -9.27
CA VAL A 44 -2.49 3.97 -7.88
C VAL A 44 -2.23 5.36 -7.34
N ASN A 45 -2.28 5.50 -6.02
CA ASN A 45 -1.83 6.72 -5.36
C ASN A 45 -0.31 6.65 -5.06
N LEU A 46 0.31 7.78 -4.73
CA LEU A 46 1.75 7.86 -4.47
C LEU A 46 2.18 6.98 -3.28
N LEU A 47 1.34 6.88 -2.25
CA LEU A 47 1.62 6.07 -1.07
C LEU A 47 1.69 4.57 -1.41
N GLN A 48 0.76 4.06 -2.22
CA GLN A 48 0.78 2.68 -2.71
C GLN A 48 2.05 2.38 -3.52
N LEU A 49 2.48 3.34 -4.35
CA LEU A 49 3.72 3.19 -5.12
C LEU A 49 4.94 3.13 -4.20
N ALA A 50 5.06 4.06 -3.24
CA ALA A 50 6.14 4.03 -2.25
C ALA A 50 6.12 2.73 -1.41
N PHE A 51 4.93 2.25 -1.07
CA PHE A 51 4.74 1.02 -0.31
C PHE A 51 5.20 -0.23 -1.09
N ALA A 52 4.89 -0.30 -2.39
CA ALA A 52 5.39 -1.38 -3.25
C ALA A 52 6.92 -1.39 -3.33
N TYR A 53 7.56 -0.21 -3.39
CA TYR A 53 9.03 -0.09 -3.40
C TYR A 53 9.66 -0.41 -2.04
N GLN A 54 8.96 -0.16 -0.93
CA GLN A 54 9.41 -0.49 0.42
C GLN A 54 9.71 -1.99 0.57
N VAL A 55 8.95 -2.86 -0.08
CA VAL A 55 9.20 -4.32 -0.10
C VAL A 55 10.60 -4.63 -0.63
N ILE A 56 10.98 -3.98 -1.73
CA ILE A 56 12.28 -4.17 -2.37
C ILE A 56 13.38 -3.70 -1.44
N ALA A 57 13.21 -2.51 -0.85
CA ALA A 57 14.16 -1.95 0.10
C ALA A 57 14.28 -2.77 1.40
N HIS A 58 13.21 -3.46 1.81
CA HIS A 58 13.13 -4.21 3.06
C HIS A 58 13.21 -5.72 2.85
N GLY A 59 14.02 -6.17 1.89
CA GLY A 59 14.37 -7.59 1.74
C GLY A 59 13.17 -8.51 1.47
N GLY A 60 12.15 -8.00 0.78
CA GLY A 60 10.93 -8.76 0.47
C GLY A 60 9.84 -8.67 1.54
N VAL A 61 10.02 -7.89 2.61
CA VAL A 61 9.03 -7.74 3.68
C VAL A 61 8.17 -6.50 3.46
N LEU A 62 6.87 -6.70 3.29
CA LEU A 62 5.87 -5.65 3.22
C LEU A 62 5.44 -5.25 4.65
N ASN A 63 5.66 -3.99 5.02
CA ASN A 63 5.25 -3.46 6.32
C ASN A 63 4.21 -2.36 6.17
N LYS A 64 3.04 -2.55 6.78
CA LYS A 64 1.94 -1.58 6.76
C LYS A 64 2.46 -0.16 7.03
N PRO A 65 2.20 0.84 6.15
CA PRO A 65 2.64 2.20 6.37
C PRO A 65 1.92 2.82 7.57
N MET A 66 2.63 3.66 8.33
CA MET A 66 2.12 4.31 9.53
C MET A 66 2.59 5.77 9.56
N ILE A 67 1.70 6.67 9.99
CA ILE A 67 2.01 8.09 10.20
C ILE A 67 2.03 8.50 11.68
N ILE A 68 1.26 7.79 12.51
CA ILE A 68 1.25 8.02 13.96
C ILE A 68 2.39 7.20 14.55
N ARG A 69 3.33 7.86 15.23
CA ARG A 69 4.43 7.18 15.95
C ARG A 69 4.03 6.81 17.38
N GLU A 70 3.33 7.71 18.03
CA GLU A 70 2.92 7.56 19.43
C GLU A 70 1.76 8.50 19.76
N ILE A 71 0.96 8.11 20.74
CA ILE A 71 -0.08 8.93 21.38
C ILE A 71 0.34 9.12 22.84
N ARG A 72 0.42 10.37 23.28
CA ARG A 72 0.80 10.76 24.64
C ARG A 72 -0.31 11.57 25.30
N ASP A 73 -0.52 11.34 26.59
CA ASP A 73 -1.41 12.12 27.44
C ASP A 73 -0.68 12.51 28.72
N HIS A 74 -0.67 13.81 29.05
CA HIS A 74 0.03 14.37 30.22
C HIS A 74 1.45 13.80 30.41
N SER A 75 2.23 13.74 29.32
CA SER A 75 3.60 13.17 29.24
C SER A 75 3.73 11.66 29.41
N LYS A 76 2.62 10.94 29.66
CA LYS A 76 2.57 9.48 29.67
C LYS A 76 2.30 8.97 28.24
N THR A 77 3.10 8.03 27.77
CA THR A 77 2.82 7.36 26.49
C THR A 77 1.67 6.38 26.67
N ILE A 78 0.57 6.60 25.95
CA ILE A 78 -0.60 5.70 25.94
C ILE A 78 -0.39 4.60 24.91
N LEU A 79 0.09 4.96 23.73
CA LEU A 79 0.25 4.05 22.62
C LEU A 79 1.53 4.38 21.88
N ARG A 80 2.28 3.34 21.49
CA ARG A 80 3.42 3.46 20.57
C ARG A 80 3.20 2.48 19.43
N THR A 81 3.22 2.98 18.21
CA THR A 81 3.00 2.15 17.03
C THR A 81 4.27 1.38 16.68
N GLN A 82 4.08 0.20 16.12
CA GLN A 82 5.17 -0.65 15.62
C GLN A 82 4.82 -1.12 14.21
N PRO A 83 5.78 -1.13 13.26
CA PRO A 83 5.51 -1.58 11.91
C PRO A 83 4.93 -2.99 11.91
N LEU A 84 3.74 -3.15 11.34
CA LEU A 84 3.08 -4.44 11.22
C LEU A 84 3.46 -5.07 9.88
N ARG A 85 4.11 -6.24 9.94
CA ARG A 85 4.34 -7.08 8.77
C ARG A 85 3.00 -7.64 8.28
N ILE A 86 2.76 -7.57 6.97
CA ILE A 86 1.58 -8.11 6.31
C ILE A 86 1.94 -9.00 5.12
#